data_AF-A0A5C1AH77-F1
#
_entry.id   AF-A0A5C1AH77-F1
#
_cell.length_a   1.000
_cell.length_b   1.000
_cell.length_c   1.000
_cell.angle_alpha   90.00
_cell.angle_beta   90.00
_cell.angle_gamma   90.00
#
_symmetry.space_group_name_H-M   'P 1'
#
loop_
_entity.id
_entity.type
_entity.pdbx_description
1 polymer ?
#
loop_
_entity_poly.entity_id
_entity_poly.type
_entity_poly.pdbx_seq_one_letter_code
_entity_poly.pdbx_strand_id
1 'polypeptide(L)'
;MGAQAVSQGTTVQPMFHPESRQPFGLPLGSVRGLMSVVICAFFWLLLLLPNESPAKSVLAHFFLLGLVLMAFASSPRIAERDVSPFLPWLLRMVFVGGSVAVIALVLVTRDMNVVQARLTPDPDEVKAWWVPFLSTLSGGFAFGLFLRFILGRENHIFLALRAWFSVVGIIMLVLELGLFFAMSSGAGRMDEFLHYWQAVELVVVSSYFGTRA
;
A
#
# COMPACT_ATOMS: atom_id res chain seq x y z
N MET A 1 -62.19 -31.50 24.90
CA MET A 1 -61.16 -30.66 25.56
C MET A 1 -59.81 -31.05 24.98
N GLY A 2 -59.37 -30.36 23.93
CA GLY A 2 -58.07 -30.57 23.30
C GLY A 2 -57.29 -29.28 23.34
N ALA A 3 -56.22 -29.23 24.13
CA ALA A 3 -55.35 -28.07 24.25
C ALA A 3 -54.44 -28.00 23.02
N GLN A 4 -54.59 -26.96 22.20
CA GLN A 4 -53.66 -26.64 21.13
C GLN A 4 -52.42 -25.96 21.74
N ALA A 5 -51.29 -26.64 21.66
CA ALA A 5 -49.98 -26.07 21.95
C ALA A 5 -49.56 -25.17 20.78
N VAL A 6 -49.52 -23.86 21.01
CA VAL A 6 -48.99 -22.86 20.08
C VAL A 6 -47.46 -22.99 20.09
N SER A 7 -46.92 -23.62 19.04
CA SER A 7 -45.48 -23.66 18.76
C SER A 7 -45.01 -22.26 18.38
N GLN A 8 -44.39 -21.56 19.32
CA GLN A 8 -43.69 -20.29 19.03
C GLN A 8 -42.44 -20.61 18.20
N GLY A 9 -42.54 -20.41 16.90
CA GLY A 9 -41.39 -20.39 16.01
C GLY A 9 -40.42 -19.31 16.48
N THR A 10 -39.29 -19.73 17.05
CA THR A 10 -38.16 -18.85 17.32
C THR A 10 -37.61 -18.42 15.96
N THR A 11 -38.04 -17.26 15.48
CA THR A 11 -37.42 -16.60 14.34
C THR A 11 -35.97 -16.32 14.73
N VAL A 12 -35.06 -17.17 14.29
CA VAL A 12 -33.62 -16.90 14.31
C VAL A 12 -33.45 -15.68 13.42
N GLN A 13 -33.42 -14.49 14.01
CA GLN A 13 -32.94 -13.33 13.30
C GLN A 13 -31.51 -13.66 12.89
N PRO A 14 -31.13 -13.51 11.61
CA PRO A 14 -29.74 -13.62 11.24
C PRO A 14 -29.01 -12.60 12.10
N MET A 15 -28.17 -13.10 13.00
CA MET A 15 -27.24 -12.28 13.76
C MET A 15 -26.46 -11.52 12.70
N PHE A 16 -26.81 -10.25 12.50
CA PHE A 16 -26.03 -9.32 11.71
C PHE A 16 -24.69 -9.22 12.43
N HIS A 17 -23.77 -10.13 12.11
CA HIS A 17 -22.37 -9.84 12.27
C HIS A 17 -22.17 -8.57 11.46
N PRO A 18 -21.74 -7.45 12.08
CA PRO A 18 -21.36 -6.29 11.30
C PRO A 18 -20.23 -6.75 10.40
N GLU A 19 -20.57 -7.12 9.16
CA GLU A 19 -19.60 -7.46 8.14
C GLU A 19 -18.63 -6.28 8.12
N SER A 20 -17.36 -6.55 8.38
CA SER A 20 -16.31 -5.55 8.38
C SER A 20 -16.07 -5.11 6.92
N ARG A 21 -17.05 -4.41 6.34
CA ARG A 21 -16.98 -3.90 4.98
C ARG A 21 -15.96 -2.79 4.96
N GLN A 22 -15.00 -2.90 4.03
CA GLN A 22 -14.13 -1.77 3.72
C GLN A 22 -14.98 -0.61 3.17
N PRO A 23 -14.54 0.65 3.35
CA PRO A 23 -15.28 1.84 2.90
C PRO A 23 -15.58 1.81 1.40
N PHE A 24 -14.75 1.11 0.61
CA PHE A 24 -14.91 0.95 -0.82
C PHE A 24 -15.72 -0.29 -1.22
N GLY A 25 -16.27 -1.05 -0.27
CA GLY A 25 -16.92 -2.34 -0.54
C GLY A 25 -15.97 -3.40 -1.13
N LEU A 26 -14.66 -3.14 -1.11
CA LEU A 26 -13.64 -4.02 -1.68
C LEU A 26 -13.39 -5.23 -0.77
N PRO A 27 -13.05 -6.40 -1.35
CA PRO A 27 -12.59 -7.55 -0.61
C PRO A 27 -11.48 -7.20 0.38
N LEU A 28 -11.51 -7.86 1.53
CA LEU A 28 -10.42 -7.74 2.50
C LEU A 28 -9.09 -8.08 1.81
N GLY A 29 -8.11 -7.19 1.93
CA GLY A 29 -6.79 -7.35 1.31
C GLY A 29 -6.62 -6.75 -0.09
N SER A 30 -7.70 -6.41 -0.81
CA SER A 30 -7.59 -5.75 -2.13
C SER A 30 -6.92 -4.39 -2.06
N VAL A 31 -7.22 -3.60 -1.03
CA VAL A 31 -6.60 -2.27 -0.83
C VAL A 31 -5.10 -2.37 -0.59
N ARG A 32 -4.65 -3.38 0.16
CA ARG A 32 -3.22 -3.63 0.35
C ARG A 32 -2.56 -3.99 -0.98
N GLY A 33 -3.18 -4.90 -1.75
CA GLY A 33 -2.70 -5.26 -3.08
C GLY A 33 -2.65 -4.07 -4.04
N LEU A 34 -3.65 -3.18 -3.99
CA LEU A 34 -3.69 -1.96 -4.80
C LEU A 34 -2.55 -1.00 -4.42
N MET A 35 -2.36 -0.71 -3.13
CA MET A 35 -1.22 0.10 -2.67
C MET A 35 0.11 -0.49 -3.14
N SER A 36 0.29 -1.81 -3.04
CA SER A 36 1.48 -2.49 -3.53
C SER A 36 1.70 -2.31 -5.03
N VAL A 37 0.63 -2.40 -5.83
CA VAL A 37 0.70 -2.18 -7.28
C VAL A 37 1.09 -0.73 -7.59
N VAL A 38 0.52 0.26 -6.90
CA VAL A 38 0.87 1.68 -7.09
C VAL A 38 2.33 1.93 -6.69
N ILE A 39 2.79 1.41 -5.55
CA ILE A 39 4.19 1.51 -5.11
C ILE A 39 5.13 0.88 -6.15
N CYS A 40 4.78 -0.29 -6.70
CA CYS A 40 5.57 -0.90 -7.78
C CYS A 40 5.51 -0.13 -9.10
N ALA A 41 4.40 0.53 -9.41
CA ALA A 41 4.27 1.34 -10.61
C ALA A 41 5.27 2.50 -10.64
N PHE A 42 5.70 3.04 -9.50
CA PHE A 42 6.81 4.00 -9.43
C PHE A 42 8.12 3.42 -9.97
N PHE A 43 8.49 2.22 -9.54
CA PHE A 43 9.69 1.55 -10.03
C PHE A 43 9.56 1.20 -11.51
N TRP A 44 8.38 0.78 -11.95
CA TRP A 44 8.13 0.53 -13.36
C TRP A 44 8.32 1.81 -14.19
N LEU A 45 7.79 2.94 -13.72
CA LEU A 45 7.90 4.22 -14.39
C LEU A 45 9.35 4.72 -14.45
N LEU A 46 10.10 4.60 -13.35
CA LEU A 46 11.54 4.88 -13.28
C LEU A 46 12.35 4.07 -14.31
N LEU A 47 11.99 2.81 -14.47
CA LEU A 47 12.64 1.91 -15.44
C LEU A 47 12.25 2.23 -16.90
N LEU A 48 11.04 2.72 -17.13
CA LEU A 48 10.53 3.01 -18.47
C LEU A 48 10.91 4.41 -18.98
N LEU A 49 11.29 5.33 -18.08
CA LEU A 49 11.67 6.71 -18.40
C LEU A 49 12.79 6.75 -19.47
N PRO A 50 12.79 7.71 -20.43
CA PRO A 50 13.88 7.85 -21.39
C PRO A 50 15.21 8.17 -20.71
N ASN A 51 16.33 7.70 -21.28
CA ASN A 51 17.68 7.81 -20.70
C ASN A 51 18.12 9.25 -20.37
N GLU A 52 17.56 10.23 -21.09
CA GLU A 52 17.86 11.66 -20.95
C GLU A 52 17.22 12.30 -19.71
N SER A 53 16.30 11.61 -19.03
CA SER A 53 15.66 12.14 -17.84
C SER A 53 16.58 12.00 -16.62
N PRO A 54 16.83 13.08 -15.85
CA PRO A 54 17.67 13.05 -14.65
C PRO A 54 16.98 12.41 -13.44
N ALA A 55 15.80 11.81 -13.61
CA ALA A 55 15.04 11.26 -12.49
C ALA A 55 15.77 10.07 -11.86
N LYS A 56 16.11 10.22 -10.58
CA LYS A 56 16.64 9.15 -9.73
C LYS A 56 15.53 8.54 -8.88
N SER A 57 15.75 7.30 -8.43
CA SER A 57 14.88 6.68 -7.45
C SER A 57 15.03 7.39 -6.10
N VAL A 58 13.89 7.71 -5.47
CA VAL A 58 13.89 8.40 -4.19
C VAL A 58 13.89 7.37 -3.05
N LEU A 59 14.69 7.62 -2.01
CA LEU A 59 14.98 6.65 -0.97
C LEU A 59 13.71 6.15 -0.24
N ALA A 60 12.74 7.04 -0.01
CA ALA A 60 11.48 6.72 0.65
C ALA A 60 10.71 5.57 -0.03
N HIS A 61 10.76 5.48 -1.37
CA HIS A 61 10.07 4.43 -2.11
C HIS A 61 10.65 3.04 -1.84
N PHE A 62 11.95 2.93 -1.54
CA PHE A 62 12.56 1.65 -1.15
C PHE A 62 12.04 1.18 0.21
N PHE A 63 11.83 2.10 1.15
CA PHE A 63 11.21 1.78 2.43
C PHE A 63 9.75 1.33 2.27
N LEU A 64 8.98 2.01 1.42
CA LEU A 64 7.61 1.60 1.06
C LEU A 64 7.58 0.23 0.38
N LEU A 65 8.52 -0.04 -0.54
CA LEU A 65 8.66 -1.33 -1.18
C LEU A 65 8.98 -2.44 -0.16
N GLY A 66 9.92 -2.18 0.75
CA GLY A 66 10.26 -3.11 1.83
C GLY A 66 9.06 -3.43 2.73
N LEU A 67 8.29 -2.40 3.11
CA LEU A 67 7.05 -2.55 3.87
C LEU A 67 6.03 -3.43 3.13
N VAL A 68 5.85 -3.20 1.83
CA VAL A 68 4.96 -4.00 0.97
C VAL A 68 5.39 -5.46 0.89
N LEU A 69 6.68 -5.72 0.67
CA LEU A 69 7.23 -7.07 0.60
C LEU A 69 7.06 -7.80 1.93
N MET A 70 7.34 -7.11 3.04
CA MET A 70 7.13 -7.65 4.39
C MET A 70 5.66 -7.96 4.64
N ALA A 71 4.75 -7.10 4.19
CA ALA A 71 3.31 -7.31 4.35
C ALA A 71 2.75 -8.46 3.49
N PHE A 72 3.36 -8.74 2.34
CA PHE A 72 3.04 -9.95 1.57
C PHE A 72 3.60 -11.20 2.25
N ALA A 73 4.83 -11.15 2.76
CA ALA A 73 5.44 -12.26 3.47
C ALA A 73 4.70 -12.61 4.77
N SER A 74 4.16 -11.61 5.47
CA SER A 74 3.43 -11.79 6.73
C SER A 74 1.96 -12.13 6.56
N SER A 75 1.41 -12.10 5.34
CA SER A 75 -0.01 -12.38 5.13
C SER A 75 -0.32 -13.86 5.37
N PRO A 76 -1.11 -14.22 6.39
CA PRO A 76 -1.58 -15.58 6.53
C PRO A 76 -2.43 -15.93 5.30
N ARG A 77 -2.32 -17.17 4.81
CA ARG A 77 -3.29 -17.73 3.85
C ARG A 77 -4.61 -17.93 4.58
N ILE A 78 -5.34 -16.84 4.82
CA ILE A 78 -6.70 -16.94 5.32
C ILE A 78 -7.51 -17.53 4.17
N ALA A 79 -8.03 -18.73 4.38
CA ALA A 79 -9.01 -19.34 3.50
C ALA A 79 -10.30 -18.52 3.59
N GLU A 80 -10.35 -17.41 2.86
CA GLU A 80 -11.56 -16.59 2.72
C GLU A 80 -12.59 -17.40 1.93
N ARG A 81 -13.54 -18.00 2.64
CA ARG A 81 -14.57 -18.89 2.07
C ARG A 81 -15.67 -18.16 1.29
N ASP A 82 -15.82 -16.85 1.48
CA ASP A 82 -17.02 -16.12 1.03
C ASP A 82 -16.74 -14.83 0.22
N VAL A 83 -15.51 -14.59 -0.24
CA VAL A 83 -15.16 -13.38 -1.01
C VAL A 83 -14.68 -13.76 -2.41
N SER A 84 -15.11 -13.00 -3.42
CA SER A 84 -14.76 -13.25 -4.83
C SER A 84 -13.22 -13.34 -4.98
N PRO A 85 -12.67 -14.51 -5.33
CA PRO A 85 -11.23 -14.73 -5.38
C PRO A 85 -10.56 -13.99 -6.55
N PHE A 86 -11.35 -13.44 -7.47
CA PHE A 86 -10.87 -12.84 -8.70
C PHE A 86 -10.04 -11.58 -8.47
N LEU A 87 -10.50 -10.65 -7.63
CA LEU A 87 -9.82 -9.35 -7.49
C LEU A 87 -8.45 -9.46 -6.81
N PRO A 88 -8.27 -10.19 -5.69
CA PRO A 88 -6.95 -10.42 -5.12
C PRO A 88 -6.01 -11.18 -6.06
N TRP A 89 -6.54 -12.13 -6.84
CA TRP A 89 -5.77 -12.85 -7.84
C TRP A 89 -5.31 -11.93 -8.97
N LEU A 90 -6.20 -11.10 -9.53
CA LEU A 90 -5.89 -10.14 -10.58
C LEU A 90 -4.80 -9.17 -10.13
N LEU A 91 -4.91 -8.61 -8.92
CA LEU A 91 -3.89 -7.70 -8.38
C LEU A 91 -2.52 -8.38 -8.25
N ARG A 92 -2.47 -9.66 -7.87
CA ARG A 92 -1.22 -10.43 -7.85
C ARG A 92 -0.67 -10.65 -9.25
N MET A 93 -1.52 -10.98 -10.22
CA MET A 93 -1.11 -11.15 -11.61
C MET A 93 -0.61 -9.85 -12.23
N VAL A 94 -1.24 -8.71 -11.92
CA VAL A 94 -0.77 -7.39 -12.34
C VAL A 94 0.56 -7.06 -11.68
N PHE A 95 0.71 -7.28 -10.37
CA PHE A 95 1.95 -7.03 -9.65
C PHE A 95 3.12 -7.87 -10.18
N VAL A 96 2.95 -9.19 -10.25
CA VAL A 96 4.01 -10.11 -10.69
C VAL A 96 4.22 -10.00 -12.20
N GLY A 97 3.15 -10.08 -12.97
CA GLY A 97 3.20 -10.03 -14.44
C GLY A 97 3.70 -8.68 -14.95
N GLY A 98 3.24 -7.57 -14.35
CA GLY A 98 3.74 -6.23 -14.68
C GLY A 98 5.22 -6.08 -14.36
N SER A 99 5.67 -6.54 -13.20
CA SER A 99 7.09 -6.49 -12.84
C SER A 99 7.96 -7.32 -13.77
N VAL A 100 7.54 -8.55 -14.10
CA VAL A 100 8.26 -9.41 -15.05
C VAL A 100 8.30 -8.79 -16.44
N ALA A 101 7.17 -8.25 -16.92
CA ALA A 101 7.09 -7.61 -18.23
C ALA A 101 8.02 -6.39 -18.33
N VAL A 102 8.02 -5.53 -17.31
CA VAL A 102 8.89 -4.34 -17.27
C VAL A 102 10.36 -4.74 -17.21
N ILE A 103 10.73 -5.70 -16.36
CA ILE A 103 12.12 -6.17 -16.28
C ILE A 103 12.55 -6.78 -17.62
N ALA A 104 11.74 -7.65 -18.22
CA ALA A 104 12.05 -8.26 -19.51
C ALA A 104 12.23 -7.21 -20.62
N LEU A 105 11.35 -6.20 -20.66
CA LEU A 105 11.46 -5.10 -21.61
C LEU A 105 12.75 -4.32 -21.40
N VAL A 106 13.08 -3.97 -20.16
CA VAL A 106 14.31 -3.23 -19.80
C VAL A 106 15.56 -4.01 -20.16
N LEU A 107 15.59 -5.32 -19.88
CA LEU A 107 16.72 -6.20 -20.21
C LEU A 107 16.99 -6.27 -21.72
N VAL A 108 15.96 -6.16 -22.54
CA VAL A 108 16.09 -6.21 -24.02
C VAL A 108 16.40 -4.84 -24.62
N THR A 109 15.91 -3.76 -24.03
CA THR A 109 15.90 -2.43 -24.68
C THR A 109 16.84 -1.41 -24.06
N ARG A 110 17.40 -1.64 -22.88
CA ARG A 110 18.18 -0.66 -22.12
C ARG A 110 19.57 -1.16 -21.73
N ASP A 111 20.49 -0.22 -21.57
CA ASP A 111 21.82 -0.49 -21.00
C ASP A 111 21.71 -0.71 -19.48
N MET A 112 22.27 -1.81 -18.99
CA MET A 112 22.25 -2.19 -17.58
C MET A 112 22.94 -1.19 -16.67
N ASN A 113 23.96 -0.47 -17.17
CA ASN A 113 24.64 0.56 -16.38
C ASN A 113 23.70 1.72 -16.03
N VAL A 114 22.84 2.11 -16.97
CA VAL A 114 21.84 3.17 -16.77
C VAL A 114 20.76 2.72 -15.79
N VAL A 115 20.31 1.46 -15.91
CA VAL A 115 19.33 0.86 -15.00
C VAL A 115 19.86 0.81 -13.58
N GLN A 116 21.10 0.36 -13.39
CA GLN A 116 21.76 0.33 -12.09
C GLN A 116 21.88 1.73 -11.50
N ALA A 117 22.29 2.72 -12.28
CA ALA A 117 22.41 4.10 -11.81
C ALA A 117 21.07 4.68 -11.33
N ARG A 118 19.94 4.28 -11.93
CA ARG A 118 18.60 4.73 -11.52
C ARG A 118 18.06 4.04 -10.27
N LEU A 119 18.34 2.75 -10.14
CA LEU A 119 17.90 1.93 -9.00
C LEU A 119 18.82 2.06 -7.77
N THR A 120 19.92 2.79 -7.90
CA THR A 120 20.81 3.08 -6.78
C THR A 120 20.42 4.44 -6.18
N PRO A 121 19.99 4.47 -4.90
CA PRO A 121 19.69 5.73 -4.22
C PRO A 121 20.92 6.63 -4.17
N ASP A 122 20.71 7.95 -4.10
CA ASP A 122 21.81 8.89 -3.96
C ASP A 122 22.52 8.68 -2.59
N PRO A 123 23.85 8.47 -2.55
CA PRO A 123 24.56 8.23 -1.31
C PRO A 123 24.44 9.39 -0.31
N ASP A 124 24.29 10.62 -0.79
CA ASP A 124 24.14 11.78 0.09
C ASP A 124 22.72 11.89 0.67
N GLU A 125 21.71 11.52 -0.12
CA GLU A 125 20.34 11.35 0.36
C GLU A 125 20.27 10.25 1.43
N VAL A 126 20.93 9.10 1.20
CA VAL A 126 21.00 8.01 2.19
C VAL A 126 21.60 8.48 3.50
N LYS A 127 22.71 9.22 3.48
CA LYS A 127 23.33 9.73 4.71
C LYS A 127 22.40 10.68 5.47
N ALA A 128 21.68 11.55 4.77
CA ALA A 128 20.83 12.57 5.38
C ALA A 128 19.47 12.03 5.84
N TRP A 129 18.81 11.21 5.02
CA TRP A 129 17.39 10.89 5.13
C TRP A 129 17.08 9.46 5.55
N TRP A 130 18.08 8.56 5.63
CA TRP A 130 17.86 7.19 6.07
C TRP A 130 17.20 7.11 7.45
N VAL A 131 17.75 7.81 8.44
CA VAL A 131 17.24 7.79 9.82
C VAL A 131 15.86 8.45 9.91
N PRO A 132 15.63 9.66 9.34
CA PRO A 132 14.30 10.25 9.25
C PRO A 132 13.26 9.30 8.64
N PHE A 133 13.50 8.72 7.47
CA PHE A 133 12.54 7.83 6.81
C PHE A 133 12.29 6.53 7.57
N LEU A 134 13.33 5.94 8.16
CA LEU A 134 13.15 4.76 9.00
C LEU A 134 12.33 5.10 10.25
N SER A 135 12.54 6.28 10.84
CA SER A 135 11.81 6.73 12.02
C SER A 135 10.34 7.01 11.73
N THR A 136 10.02 7.61 10.58
CA THR A 136 8.63 7.88 10.17
C THR A 136 7.89 6.60 9.79
N LEU A 137 8.56 5.68 9.09
CA LEU A 137 8.02 4.35 8.80
C LEU A 137 7.73 3.57 10.09
N SER A 138 8.70 3.51 11.00
CA SER A 138 8.57 2.75 12.25
C SER A 138 7.53 3.39 13.17
N GLY A 139 7.54 4.73 13.25
CA GLY A 139 6.60 5.52 14.03
C GLY A 139 5.16 5.38 13.53
N GLY A 140 4.93 5.50 12.22
CA GLY A 140 3.61 5.29 11.63
C GLY A 140 3.12 3.86 11.84
N PHE A 141 3.96 2.85 11.57
CA PHE A 141 3.60 1.45 11.81
C PHE A 141 3.24 1.18 13.29
N ALA A 142 4.07 1.64 14.22
CA ALA A 142 3.81 1.52 15.66
C ALA A 142 2.53 2.26 16.08
N PHE A 143 2.27 3.43 15.49
CA PHE A 143 1.02 4.17 15.72
C PHE A 143 -0.21 3.38 15.25
N GLY A 144 -0.15 2.75 14.07
CA GLY A 144 -1.21 1.86 13.60
C GLY A 144 -1.47 0.67 14.53
N LEU A 145 -0.41 0.05 15.06
CA LEU A 145 -0.50 -1.02 16.07
C LEU A 145 -1.11 -0.52 17.38
N PHE A 146 -0.70 0.66 17.84
CA PHE A 146 -1.19 1.29 19.05
C PHE A 146 -2.69 1.60 18.96
N LEU A 147 -3.16 2.16 17.83
CA LEU A 147 -4.58 2.37 17.57
C LEU A 147 -5.37 1.07 17.61
N ARG A 148 -4.83 0.01 17.01
CA ARG A 148 -5.42 -1.34 17.04
C ARG A 148 -5.52 -1.88 18.47
N PHE A 149 -4.48 -1.66 19.28
CA PHE A 149 -4.42 -2.12 20.66
C PHE A 149 -5.45 -1.41 21.55
N ILE A 150 -5.55 -0.07 21.44
CA ILE A 150 -6.46 0.72 22.30
C ILE A 150 -7.92 0.56 21.90
N LEU A 151 -8.24 0.74 20.62
CA LEU A 151 -9.63 0.80 20.17
C LEU A 151 -10.25 -0.58 20.04
N GLY A 152 -9.43 -1.62 19.86
CA GLY A 152 -9.87 -2.99 19.59
C GLY A 152 -10.16 -3.22 18.11
N ARG A 153 -9.96 -4.46 17.64
CA ARG A 153 -10.03 -4.84 16.22
C ARG A 153 -11.43 -4.72 15.60
N GLU A 154 -12.46 -4.85 16.43
CA GLU A 154 -13.87 -4.90 16.00
C GLU A 154 -14.60 -3.57 16.22
N ASN A 155 -13.92 -2.57 16.79
CA ASN A 155 -14.53 -1.28 17.05
C ASN A 155 -14.78 -0.52 15.73
N HIS A 156 -16.00 -0.02 15.55
CA HIS A 156 -16.41 0.77 14.39
C HIS A 156 -15.50 1.98 14.12
N ILE A 157 -15.03 2.66 15.18
CA ILE A 157 -14.11 3.79 15.07
C ILE A 157 -12.77 3.33 14.50
N PHE A 158 -12.24 2.21 14.99
CA PHE A 158 -11.00 1.64 14.47
C PHE A 158 -11.12 1.23 13.01
N LEU A 159 -12.24 0.59 12.64
CA LEU A 159 -12.52 0.21 11.26
C LEU A 159 -12.59 1.43 10.34
N ALA A 160 -13.22 2.53 10.79
CA ALA A 160 -13.30 3.79 10.08
C ALA A 160 -11.93 4.50 9.95
N LEU A 161 -11.12 4.54 11.00
CA LEU A 161 -9.77 5.13 10.96
C LEU A 161 -8.86 4.36 10.00
N ARG A 162 -8.86 3.03 10.09
CA ARG A 162 -8.12 2.16 9.17
C ARG A 162 -8.54 2.37 7.71
N ALA A 163 -9.84 2.52 7.49
CA ALA A 163 -10.42 2.85 6.20
C ALA A 163 -9.89 4.19 5.66
N TRP A 164 -9.89 5.24 6.48
CA TRP A 164 -9.35 6.54 6.13
C TRP A 164 -7.85 6.52 5.84
N PHE A 165 -7.02 5.86 6.65
CA PHE A 165 -5.59 5.72 6.35
C PHE A 165 -5.36 5.09 4.98
N SER A 166 -6.23 4.13 4.61
CA SER A 166 -6.13 3.49 3.30
C SER A 166 -6.51 4.41 2.14
N VAL A 167 -7.57 5.20 2.30
CA VAL A 167 -8.03 6.17 1.30
C VAL A 167 -6.96 7.24 1.11
N VAL A 168 -6.51 7.85 2.21
CA VAL A 168 -5.51 8.92 2.20
C VAL A 168 -4.19 8.41 1.64
N GLY A 169 -3.73 7.22 2.07
CA GLY A 169 -2.49 6.63 1.56
C GLY A 169 -2.53 6.38 0.05
N ILE A 170 -3.65 5.87 -0.49
CA ILE A 170 -3.79 5.70 -1.95
C ILE A 170 -3.79 7.05 -2.67
N ILE A 171 -4.52 8.04 -2.16
CA ILE A 171 -4.56 9.37 -2.77
C ILE A 171 -3.16 9.99 -2.78
N MET A 172 -2.42 9.89 -1.67
CA MET A 172 -1.04 10.38 -1.59
C MET A 172 -0.12 9.68 -2.60
N LEU A 173 -0.14 8.35 -2.66
CA LEU A 173 0.64 7.57 -3.63
C LEU A 173 0.33 7.94 -5.09
N VAL A 174 -0.96 8.13 -5.42
CA VAL A 174 -1.37 8.52 -6.78
C VAL A 174 -0.95 9.96 -7.10
N LEU A 175 -1.07 10.87 -6.13
CA LEU A 175 -0.60 12.25 -6.28
C LEU A 175 0.92 12.29 -6.44
N GLU A 176 1.68 11.54 -5.65
CA GLU A 176 3.13 11.44 -5.79
C GLU A 176 3.50 10.86 -7.16
N LEU A 177 2.77 9.87 -7.67
CA LEU A 177 3.01 9.30 -9.01
C LEU A 177 2.79 10.34 -10.10
N GLY A 178 1.72 11.14 -9.97
CA GLY A 178 1.43 12.26 -10.87
C GLY A 178 2.48 13.37 -10.79
N LEU A 179 2.91 13.74 -9.57
CA LEU A 179 3.97 14.71 -9.34
C LEU A 179 5.29 14.24 -9.93
N PHE A 180 5.66 12.98 -9.70
CA PHE A 180 6.87 12.38 -10.24
C PHE A 180 6.86 12.41 -11.78
N PHE A 181 5.73 12.05 -12.40
CA PHE A 181 5.57 12.15 -13.83
C PHE A 181 5.70 13.60 -14.33
N ALA A 182 5.06 14.56 -13.66
CA ALA A 182 5.17 15.97 -14.02
C ALA A 182 6.60 16.52 -13.87
N MET A 183 7.30 16.17 -12.79
CA MET A 183 8.67 16.61 -12.53
C MET A 183 9.70 15.98 -13.45
N SER A 184 9.43 14.78 -13.99
CA SER A 184 10.29 14.19 -15.01
C SER A 184 10.45 15.07 -16.26
N SER A 185 9.59 16.08 -16.42
CA SER A 185 9.60 17.06 -17.52
C SER A 185 10.17 18.45 -17.17
N GLY A 186 10.54 18.74 -15.91
CA GLY A 186 11.04 20.07 -15.52
C GLY A 186 11.72 20.09 -14.15
N ALA A 187 13.00 20.46 -14.12
CA ALA A 187 13.82 20.45 -12.92
C ALA A 187 13.96 21.85 -12.30
N GLY A 188 13.72 21.96 -10.99
CA GLY A 188 14.21 23.09 -10.21
C GLY A 188 13.40 23.39 -8.95
N ARG A 189 13.98 23.09 -7.79
CA ARG A 189 13.62 23.54 -6.42
C ARG A 189 12.56 22.75 -5.64
N MET A 190 12.13 21.57 -6.05
CA MET A 190 11.15 20.77 -5.29
C MET A 190 11.74 19.65 -4.43
N ASP A 191 13.05 19.42 -4.46
CA ASP A 191 13.69 18.26 -3.81
C ASP A 191 13.44 18.22 -2.29
N GLU A 192 13.56 19.36 -1.60
CA GLU A 192 13.32 19.42 -0.16
C GLU A 192 11.85 19.19 0.20
N PHE A 193 10.92 19.78 -0.56
CA PHE A 193 9.49 19.56 -0.37
C PHE A 193 9.13 18.08 -0.57
N LEU A 194 9.72 17.41 -1.56
CA LEU A 194 9.48 16.00 -1.83
C LEU A 194 9.90 15.11 -0.66
N HIS A 195 11.04 15.39 -0.01
CA HIS A 195 11.46 14.60 1.15
C HIS A 195 10.45 14.70 2.31
N TYR A 196 9.94 15.90 2.59
CA TYR A 196 8.90 16.05 3.62
C TYR A 196 7.57 15.40 3.21
N TRP A 197 7.17 15.56 1.94
CA TRP A 197 5.98 14.91 1.40
C TRP A 197 6.06 13.39 1.57
N GLN A 198 7.20 12.80 1.18
CA GLN A 198 7.47 11.37 1.32
C GLN A 198 7.54 10.90 2.76
N ALA A 199 8.08 11.71 3.67
CA ALA A 199 8.07 11.40 5.08
C ALA A 199 6.62 11.29 5.60
N VAL A 200 5.74 12.22 5.23
CA VAL A 200 4.31 12.17 5.59
C VAL A 200 3.63 10.95 4.96
N GLU A 201 3.91 10.69 3.69
CA GLU A 201 3.39 9.53 2.98
C GLU A 201 3.79 8.22 3.64
N LEU A 202 5.07 8.08 4.01
CA LEU A 202 5.60 6.95 4.78
C LEU A 202 4.84 6.77 6.10
N VAL A 203 4.57 7.84 6.85
CA VAL A 203 3.79 7.74 8.10
C VAL A 203 2.38 7.21 7.81
N VAL A 204 1.68 7.78 6.82
CA VAL A 204 0.29 7.41 6.53
C VAL A 204 0.19 5.97 6.04
N VAL A 205 1.03 5.59 5.07
CA VAL A 205 1.02 4.24 4.50
C VAL A 205 1.46 3.23 5.54
N SER A 206 2.56 3.46 6.27
CA SER A 206 3.01 2.55 7.32
C SER A 206 1.99 2.41 8.45
N SER A 207 1.28 3.48 8.82
CA SER A 207 0.16 3.43 9.77
C SER A 207 -0.95 2.50 9.30
N TYR A 208 -1.35 2.59 8.03
CA TYR A 208 -2.31 1.66 7.46
C TYR A 208 -1.84 0.20 7.59
N PHE A 209 -0.59 -0.10 7.24
CA PHE A 209 -0.04 -1.45 7.38
C PHE A 209 0.02 -1.90 8.86
N GLY A 210 0.38 -1.00 9.78
CA GLY A 210 0.37 -1.25 11.22
C GLY A 210 -1.01 -1.61 11.76
N THR A 211 -2.08 -0.94 11.29
CA THR A 211 -3.46 -1.33 11.68
C THR A 211 -3.88 -2.72 11.19
N ARG A 212 -3.12 -3.33 10.26
CA ARG A 212 -3.41 -4.63 9.64
C ARG A 212 -2.51 -5.76 10.11
N ALA A 213 -1.33 -5.46 10.67
CA ALA A 213 -0.42 -6.41 11.30
C ALA A 213 -1.06 -6.96 12.58
#